data_AF-A0AAE8QR65-F1
#
_entry.id   AF-A0AAE8QR65-F1
#
_cell.length_a   1.000
_cell.length_b   1.000
_cell.length_c   1.000
_cell.angle_alpha   90.00
_cell.angle_beta   90.00
_cell.angle_gamma   90.00
#
_symmetry.space_group_name_H-M   'P 1'
#
loop_
_entity.id
_entity.type
_entity.pdbx_description
1 polymer ?
#
loop_
_entity_poly.entity_id
_entity_poly.type
_entity_poly.pdbx_seq_one_letter_code
_entity_poly.pdbx_strand_id
1 'polypeptide(L)'
;MVLALLLSQSKYLFLSGIITALPILTLINMGMQMKNMKEDTFHAVLQNTVFGAVGMLLFTVLTFLLTSWFKPGISVMSALAVYALFMLSGKYILSMLAYRKGAAF
;
A
#
# COMPACT_ATOMS: atom_id res chain seq x y z
N MET A 1 -7.19 -4.56 10.14
CA MET A 1 -8.20 -5.35 10.86
C MET A 1 -8.28 -5.01 12.35
N VAL A 2 -7.15 -4.91 13.08
CA VAL A 2 -7.13 -4.61 14.53
C VAL A 2 -7.88 -3.30 14.90
N LEU A 3 -7.69 -2.20 14.15
CA LEU A 3 -8.42 -0.94 14.40
C LEU A 3 -9.93 -1.07 14.20
N ALA A 4 -10.39 -1.74 13.13
CA ALA A 4 -11.81 -1.97 12.90
C ALA A 4 -12.42 -2.87 13.99
N LEU A 5 -11.68 -3.88 14.45
CA LEU A 5 -12.10 -4.77 15.52
C LEU A 5 -12.18 -4.05 16.88
N LEU A 6 -11.18 -3.22 17.20
CA LEU A 6 -11.14 -2.40 18.42
C LEU A 6 -12.22 -1.30 18.40
N LEU A 7 -12.49 -0.69 17.24
CA LEU A 7 -13.57 0.30 17.11
C LEU A 7 -14.96 -0.34 17.13
N SER A 8 -15.12 -1.52 16.53
CA SER A 8 -16.36 -2.30 16.58
C SER A 8 -16.73 -2.74 18.00
N GLN A 9 -15.74 -2.90 18.88
CA GLN A 9 -15.92 -3.20 20.31
C GLN A 9 -16.07 -1.92 21.16
N SER A 10 -15.83 -0.73 20.59
CA SER A 10 -15.93 0.55 21.27
C SER A 10 -17.31 1.21 21.06
N LYS A 11 -17.64 2.23 21.86
CA LYS A 11 -18.88 3.03 21.67
C LYS A 11 -18.89 3.88 20.39
N TYR A 12 -17.82 3.88 19.59
CA TYR A 12 -17.69 4.69 18.37
C TYR A 12 -18.21 3.96 17.13
N LEU A 13 -19.46 3.50 17.17
CA LEU A 13 -20.13 2.75 16.09
C LEU A 13 -20.11 3.50 14.75
N PHE A 14 -20.23 4.83 14.78
CA PHE A 14 -20.14 5.68 13.58
C PHE A 14 -18.76 5.59 12.91
N LEU A 15 -17.69 5.69 13.70
CA LEU A 15 -16.32 5.65 13.19
C LEU A 15 -15.94 4.24 12.68
N SER A 16 -16.46 3.19 13.33
CA SER A 16 -16.37 1.81 12.83
C SER A 16 -17.07 1.65 11.48
N GLY A 17 -18.24 2.27 11.30
CA GLY A 17 -18.98 2.31 10.04
C GLY A 17 -18.17 2.96 8.92
N ILE A 18 -17.51 4.10 9.19
CA ILE A 18 -16.64 4.80 8.23
C ILE A 18 -15.47 3.90 7.80
N ILE A 19 -14.75 3.29 8.75
CA ILE A 19 -13.60 2.43 8.45
C ILE A 19 -14.01 1.23 7.60
N THR A 20 -15.22 0.71 7.80
CA THR A 20 -15.74 -0.44 7.04
C THR A 20 -16.21 -0.05 5.64
N ALA A 21 -16.82 1.14 5.50
CA ALA A 21 -17.30 1.65 4.21
C ALA A 21 -16.17 2.12 3.29
N LEU A 22 -15.07 2.65 3.84
CA LEU A 22 -13.93 3.16 3.07
C LEU A 22 -13.34 2.13 2.06
N PRO A 23 -13.04 0.87 2.47
CA PRO A 23 -12.64 -0.19 1.54
C PRO A 23 -13.66 -0.45 0.42
N ILE A 24 -14.96 -0.46 0.75
CA ILE A 24 -16.04 -0.72 -0.21
C ILE A 24 -16.09 0.39 -1.25
N LEU A 25 -16.06 1.65 -0.81
CA LEU A 25 -16.02 2.81 -1.70
C LEU A 25 -14.76 2.82 -2.58
N THR A 26 -13.63 2.38 -2.03
CA THR A 26 -12.37 2.26 -2.77
C THR A 26 -12.48 1.22 -3.89
N LEU A 27 -13.06 0.04 -3.61
CA LEU A 27 -13.28 -1.01 -4.61
C LEU A 27 -14.25 -0.56 -5.71
N ILE A 28 -15.34 0.13 -5.35
CA ILE A 28 -16.30 0.67 -6.32
C ILE A 28 -15.61 1.70 -7.22
N ASN A 29 -14.83 2.62 -6.66
CA ASN A 29 -14.09 3.62 -7.41
C ASN A 29 -13.06 2.98 -8.36
N MET A 30 -12.31 1.98 -7.89
CA MET A 30 -11.38 1.21 -8.73
C MET A 30 -12.11 0.50 -9.86
N GLY A 31 -13.26 -0.13 -9.59
CA GLY A 31 -14.07 -0.79 -10.62
C GLY A 31 -14.57 0.17 -11.70
N MET A 32 -15.00 1.38 -11.32
CA MET A 32 -15.39 2.41 -12.28
C MET A 32 -14.20 2.95 -13.09
N GLN A 33 -13.02 3.10 -12.47
CA GLN A 33 -11.80 3.51 -13.17
C GLN A 33 -11.33 2.44 -14.16
N MET A 34 -11.36 1.16 -13.77
CA MET A 34 -10.96 0.04 -14.63
C MET A 34 -11.85 -0.09 -15.86
N LYS A 35 -13.17 0.13 -15.73
CA LYS A 35 -14.11 0.05 -16.87
C LYS A 35 -13.86 1.11 -17.95
N ASN A 36 -13.26 2.23 -17.60
CA ASN A 36 -13.04 3.36 -18.50
C ASN A 36 -11.54 3.56 -18.84
N MET A 37 -10.66 2.64 -18.43
CA MET A 37 -9.22 2.74 -18.64
C MET A 37 -8.78 2.13 -19.97
N LYS A 38 -7.81 2.76 -20.64
CA LYS A 38 -7.08 2.16 -21.76
C LYS A 38 -6.08 1.12 -21.25
N GLU A 39 -5.78 0.10 -22.07
CA GLU A 39 -4.90 -1.02 -21.70
C GLU A 39 -3.50 -0.58 -21.23
N ASP A 40 -2.87 0.38 -21.93
CA ASP A 40 -1.55 0.91 -21.54
C ASP A 40 -1.58 1.54 -20.13
N THR A 41 -2.66 2.25 -19.82
CA THR A 41 -2.86 2.87 -18.51
C THR A 41 -3.13 1.80 -17.45
N PHE A 42 -3.86 0.75 -17.80
CA PHE A 42 -4.13 -0.39 -16.92
C PHE A 42 -2.84 -1.10 -16.50
N HIS A 43 -1.92 -1.38 -17.42
CA HIS A 43 -0.64 -2.01 -17.09
C HIS A 43 0.23 -1.14 -16.19
N ALA A 44 0.28 0.18 -16.42
CA ALA A 44 1.00 1.11 -15.55
C ALA A 44 0.40 1.15 -14.13
N VAL A 45 -0.92 1.21 -14.04
CA VAL A 45 -1.64 1.16 -12.75
C VAL A 45 -1.37 -0.16 -12.04
N LEU A 46 -1.45 -1.29 -12.73
CA LEU A 46 -1.18 -2.62 -12.17
C LEU A 46 0.26 -2.73 -11.64
N GLN A 47 1.26 -2.23 -12.38
CA GLN A 47 2.65 -2.22 -11.93
C GLN A 47 2.83 -1.37 -10.67
N ASN A 48 2.21 -0.19 -10.62
CA ASN A 48 2.24 0.66 -9.44
C ASN A 48 1.53 0.00 -8.24
N THR A 49 0.41 -0.69 -8.46
CA THR A 49 -0.32 -1.43 -7.43
C THR A 49 0.53 -2.57 -6.87
N VAL A 50 1.18 -3.35 -7.73
CA VAL A 50 2.10 -4.43 -7.30
C VAL A 50 3.28 -3.86 -6.52
N PHE A 51 3.89 -2.77 -6.98
CA PHE A 51 4.98 -2.11 -6.26
C PHE A 51 4.54 -1.62 -4.87
N GLY A 52 3.36 -1.01 -4.78
CA GLY A 52 2.78 -0.59 -3.51
C GLY A 52 2.51 -1.78 -2.56
N ALA A 53 2.03 -2.91 -3.09
CA ALA A 53 1.81 -4.13 -2.30
C ALA A 53 3.13 -4.71 -1.75
N VAL A 54 4.20 -4.71 -2.55
CA VAL A 54 5.55 -5.09 -2.10
C VAL A 54 6.04 -4.14 -1.00
N GLY A 55 5.83 -2.83 -1.16
CA GLY A 55 6.15 -1.84 -0.12
C GLY A 55 5.41 -2.08 1.19
N MET A 56 4.12 -2.43 1.14
CA MET A 56 3.32 -2.75 2.33
C MET A 56 3.81 -4.03 3.03
N LEU A 57 4.24 -5.02 2.27
CA LEU A 57 4.85 -6.24 2.81
C LEU A 57 6.19 -5.93 3.48
N LEU A 58 7.04 -5.14 2.82
CA LEU A 58 8.30 -4.63 3.39
C LEU A 58 8.06 -3.92 4.73
N PHE A 59 7.12 -2.97 4.77
CA PHE A 59 6.77 -2.24 5.98
C PHE A 59 6.34 -3.18 7.12
N THR A 60 5.50 -4.16 6.81
CA THR A 60 4.98 -5.11 7.80
C THR A 60 6.08 -6.00 8.37
N VAL A 61 6.93 -6.57 7.50
CA VAL A 61 8.06 -7.41 7.92
C VAL A 61 9.06 -6.59 8.75
N LEU A 62 9.42 -5.38 8.30
CA LEU A 62 10.35 -4.54 9.04
C LEU A 62 9.81 -4.17 10.40
N THR A 63 8.53 -3.78 10.49
CA THR A 63 7.87 -3.45 11.76
C THR A 63 7.92 -4.63 12.72
N PHE A 64 7.63 -5.84 12.24
CA PHE A 64 7.68 -7.05 13.04
C PHE A 64 9.09 -7.33 13.59
N LEU A 65 10.11 -7.28 12.72
CA LEU A 65 11.50 -7.52 13.11
C LEU A 65 12.01 -6.45 14.10
N LEU A 66 11.78 -5.18 13.81
CA LEU A 66 12.21 -4.05 14.65
C LEU A 66 11.54 -4.09 16.03
N THR A 67 10.27 -4.50 16.11
CA THR A 67 9.54 -4.57 17.39
C THR A 67 10.10 -5.64 18.32
N SER A 68 10.82 -6.63 17.80
CA SER A 68 11.52 -7.61 18.64
C SER A 68 12.78 -7.03 19.31
N TRP A 69 13.27 -5.86 18.87
CA TRP A 69 14.54 -5.26 19.33
C TRP A 69 14.33 -3.89 19.97
N PHE A 70 13.30 -3.15 19.55
CA PHE A 70 13.03 -1.78 19.99
C PHE A 70 11.58 -1.61 20.48
N LYS A 71 11.32 -0.48 21.17
CA LYS A 71 9.95 -0.12 21.57
C LYS A 71 9.02 -0.05 20.36
N PRO A 72 7.74 -0.42 20.49
CA PRO A 72 6.81 -0.49 19.36
C PRO A 72 6.70 0.82 18.55
N GLY A 73 6.64 1.96 19.23
CA GLY A 73 6.54 3.26 18.56
C GLY A 73 7.75 3.60 17.68
N ILE A 74 8.96 3.34 18.18
CA ILE A 74 10.21 3.59 17.43
C ILE A 74 10.28 2.63 16.24
N SER A 75 9.93 1.36 16.44
CA SER A 75 9.93 0.34 15.40
C SER A 75 9.02 0.69 14.22
N VAL A 76 7.80 1.15 14.52
CA VAL A 76 6.83 1.60 13.50
C VAL A 76 7.34 2.84 12.78
N MET A 77 7.88 3.84 13.48
CA MET A 77 8.42 5.05 12.84
C MET A 77 9.60 4.76 11.93
N SER A 78 10.54 3.91 12.36
CA SER A 78 11.68 3.50 11.55
C SER A 78 11.25 2.70 10.32
N ALA A 79 10.32 1.76 10.46
CA ALA A 79 9.76 1.02 9.33
C ALA A 79 9.02 1.95 8.34
N LEU A 80 8.29 2.94 8.86
CA LEU A 80 7.59 3.92 8.05
C LEU A 80 8.56 4.80 7.25
N ALA A 81 9.68 5.19 7.84
CA ALA A 81 10.73 5.95 7.15
C ALA A 81 11.33 5.15 5.98
N VAL A 82 11.64 3.86 6.19
CA VAL A 82 12.14 2.98 5.13
C VAL A 82 11.09 2.77 4.04
N TYR A 83 9.82 2.56 4.42
CA TYR A 83 8.71 2.47 3.47
C TYR A 83 8.56 3.74 2.63
N ALA A 84 8.63 4.92 3.25
CA ALA A 84 8.55 6.19 2.53
C ALA A 84 9.70 6.34 1.52
N LEU A 85 10.93 6.01 1.93
CA LEU A 85 12.09 6.01 1.02
C LEU A 85 11.93 5.03 -0.14
N PHE A 86 11.40 3.83 0.14
CA PHE A 86 11.07 2.85 -0.90
C PHE A 86 10.03 3.40 -1.89
N MET A 87 8.95 4.01 -1.40
CA MET A 87 7.91 4.60 -2.25
C MET A 87 8.43 5.76 -3.11
N LEU A 88 9.28 6.62 -2.56
CA LEU A 88 9.93 7.71 -3.31
C LEU A 88 10.88 7.17 -4.40
N SER A 89 11.56 6.06 -4.13
CA SER A 89 12.47 5.40 -5.08
C SER A 89 11.72 4.67 -6.20
N GLY A 90 10.43 4.37 -6.02
CA GLY A 90 9.63 3.56 -6.93
C GLY A 90 9.58 4.08 -8.36
N LYS A 91 9.50 5.41 -8.56
CA LYS A 91 9.50 6.00 -9.90
C LYS A 91 10.78 5.70 -10.68
N TYR A 92 11.93 5.72 -10.01
CA TYR A 92 13.23 5.44 -10.61
C TYR A 92 13.39 3.94 -10.89
N ILE A 93 12.98 3.09 -9.95
CA ILE A 93 13.07 1.62 -10.08
C ILE A 93 12.17 1.13 -11.22
N LEU A 94 10.92 1.59 -11.28
CA LEU A 94 9.98 1.22 -12.34
C LEU A 94 10.44 1.72 -13.72
N SER A 95 11.00 2.94 -13.79
CA SER A 95 11.58 3.48 -15.03
C SER A 95 12.77 2.63 -15.51
N MET A 96 13.68 2.23 -14.61
CA MET A 96 14.81 1.38 -14.95
C MET A 96 14.39 -0.02 -15.42
N LEU A 97 13.36 -0.60 -14.80
CA LEU A 97 12.80 -1.90 -15.20
C LEU A 97 12.09 -1.83 -16.56
N ALA A 98 11.39 -0.72 -16.85
CA ALA A 98 10.77 -0.48 -18.14
C ALA A 98 11.83 -0.33 -19.26
N TYR A 99 12.92 0.42 -19.00
CA TYR A 99 14.03 0.59 -19.95
C TYR A 99 14.69 -0.75 -20.30
N ARG A 100 14.88 -1.64 -19.30
CA ARG A 100 15.43 -2.99 -19.54
C ARG A 100 14.55 -3.88 -20.43
N LYS A 101 13.22 -3.71 -20.41
CA LYS A 101 12.33 -4.46 -21.30
C LYS A 101 12.33 -3.96 -22.74
N GLY A 102 12.69 -2.69 -22.97
CA GLY A 102 12.83 -2.10 -24.31
C GLY A 102 14.16 -2.44 -25.02
N ALA A 103 15.17 -2.94 -24.30
CA ALA A 103 16.48 -3.29 -24.85
C ALA A 103 16.62 -4.77 -25.27
N ALA A 104 15.51 -5.52 -25.27
CA ALA A 104 15.47 -6.96 -25.55
C ALA A 104 14.83 -7.31 -26.90
N PHE A 105 14.71 -6.35 -27.82
CA PHE A 105 14.29 -6.55 -29.22
C PHE A 105 15.30 -5.93 -30.17
#